data_AF-A0A375I4B2-F1
#
_entry.id   AF-A0A375I4B2-F1
#
_cell.length_a   1.000
_cell.length_b   1.000
_cell.length_c   1.000
_cell.angle_alpha   90.00
_cell.angle_beta   90.00
_cell.angle_gamma   90.00
#
_symmetry.space_group_name_H-M   'P 1'
#
loop_
_entity.id
_entity.type
_entity.pdbx_description
1 polymer ?
#
loop_
_entity_poly.entity_id
_entity_poly.type
_entity_poly.pdbx_seq_one_letter_code
_entity_poly.pdbx_strand_id
1 'polypeptide(L)'
;MPETSSTLTSQKKWVSWALLGAVVLVFLISLVVGNQMAGGSEEAFGGTDDAATEAAEEAGAEPWFEPLFEPAGEVESGLFAIQAAIGSGIIFFCLGRMSGRHAAARRDASEDGSTEAARVADAETAGAQALDRTAPTESDA
;
A
#
# COMPACT_ATOMS: atom_id res chain seq x y z
N MET A 1 21.42 -15.63 28.63
CA MET A 1 20.62 -16.32 27.60
C MET A 1 19.41 -16.88 28.31
N PRO A 2 18.14 -16.64 27.91
CA PRO A 2 17.64 -15.83 26.78
C PRO A 2 18.13 -14.35 26.77
N GLU A 3 17.82 -13.48 25.79
CA GLU A 3 17.15 -13.70 24.48
C GLU A 3 17.65 -12.72 23.38
N THR A 4 17.16 -12.92 22.15
CA THR A 4 17.21 -11.97 21.01
C THR A 4 15.81 -11.70 20.45
N SER A 5 15.26 -10.49 20.63
CA SER A 5 14.01 -10.08 19.96
C SER A 5 13.76 -8.56 19.98
N SER A 6 14.61 -7.79 19.29
CA SER A 6 14.31 -6.38 18.96
C SER A 6 13.66 -6.28 17.58
N THR A 7 12.35 -6.04 17.59
CA THR A 7 11.44 -5.98 16.43
C THR A 7 11.85 -4.92 15.39
N LEU A 8 12.17 -5.37 14.17
CA LEU A 8 12.77 -4.57 13.09
C LEU A 8 11.79 -3.65 12.32
N THR A 9 10.88 -2.94 12.98
CA THR A 9 10.16 -1.81 12.33
C THR A 9 9.70 -0.74 13.32
N SER A 10 10.67 0.03 13.82
CA SER A 10 10.37 1.31 14.49
C SER A 10 9.80 2.29 13.45
N GLN A 11 8.64 2.91 13.77
CA GLN A 11 7.85 3.78 12.89
C GLN A 11 8.56 5.10 12.53
N LYS A 12 9.65 5.05 11.77
CA LYS A 12 10.17 6.19 11.01
C LYS A 12 9.50 6.23 9.65
N LYS A 13 8.71 7.29 9.38
CA LYS A 13 8.09 7.53 8.05
C LYS A 13 9.14 7.42 6.92
N TRP A 14 10.38 7.81 7.20
CA TRP A 14 11.53 7.67 6.30
C TRP A 14 11.78 6.23 5.81
N VAL A 15 11.52 5.20 6.63
CA VAL A 15 11.64 3.79 6.20
C VAL A 15 10.57 3.45 5.16
N SER A 16 9.33 3.93 5.34
CA SER A 16 8.27 3.77 4.34
C SER A 16 8.60 4.51 3.03
N TRP A 17 9.16 5.72 3.12
CA TRP A 17 9.65 6.46 1.95
C TRP A 17 10.84 5.77 1.26
N ALA A 18 11.77 5.20 2.03
CA ALA A 18 12.92 4.46 1.50
C ALA A 18 12.49 3.15 0.83
N LEU A 19 11.51 2.43 1.40
CA LEU A 19 11.00 1.18 0.84
C LEU A 19 10.13 1.44 -0.41
N LEU A 20 9.32 2.50 -0.41
CA LEU A 20 8.64 2.98 -1.62
C LEU A 20 9.65 3.40 -2.70
N GLY A 21 10.69 4.15 -2.33
CA GLY A 21 11.78 4.52 -3.23
C GLY A 21 12.53 3.32 -3.80
N ALA A 22 12.75 2.28 -2.99
CA ALA A 22 13.36 1.03 -3.44
C ALA A 22 12.46 0.26 -4.44
N VAL A 23 11.15 0.19 -4.20
CA VAL A 23 10.19 -0.42 -5.14
C VAL A 23 10.16 0.35 -6.46
N VAL A 24 10.10 1.69 -6.41
CA VAL A 24 10.16 2.55 -7.61
C VAL A 24 11.50 2.39 -8.33
N LEU A 25 12.62 2.31 -7.61
CA LEU A 25 13.95 2.10 -8.19
C LEU A 25 14.06 0.75 -8.90
N VAL A 26 13.57 -0.33 -8.29
CA VAL A 26 13.53 -1.67 -8.93
C VAL A 26 12.68 -1.64 -10.19
N PHE A 27 11.51 -0.99 -10.16
CA PHE A 27 10.65 -0.83 -11.34
C PHE A 27 11.34 -0.03 -12.47
N LEU A 28 12.01 1.08 -12.14
CA LEU A 28 12.76 1.89 -13.11
C LEU A 28 13.96 1.14 -13.69
N ILE A 29 14.70 0.38 -12.88
CA ILE A 29 15.78 -0.49 -13.36
C ILE A 29 15.22 -1.53 -14.32
N SER A 30 14.07 -2.15 -13.99
CA SER A 30 13.42 -3.15 -14.86
C SER A 30 12.99 -2.54 -16.21
N LEU A 31 12.47 -1.31 -16.22
CA LEU A 31 12.14 -0.59 -17.46
C LEU A 31 13.38 -0.26 -18.29
N VAL A 32 14.46 0.24 -17.68
CA VAL A 32 15.69 0.59 -18.41
C VAL A 32 16.39 -0.64 -18.98
N VAL A 33 16.45 -1.74 -18.22
CA VAL A 33 17.04 -3.00 -18.69
C VAL A 33 16.19 -3.64 -19.78
N GLY A 34 14.87 -3.71 -19.63
CA GLY A 34 13.97 -4.22 -20.66
C GLY A 34 14.08 -3.42 -21.96
N ASN A 35 13.98 -2.09 -21.89
CA ASN A 35 14.12 -1.21 -23.04
C ASN A 35 15.51 -1.29 -23.71
N GLN A 36 16.58 -1.57 -22.96
CA GLN A 36 17.92 -1.72 -23.53
C GLN A 36 18.12 -3.09 -24.22
N MET A 37 17.54 -4.17 -23.68
CA MET A 37 17.59 -5.50 -24.28
C MET A 37 16.76 -5.58 -25.56
N ALA A 38 15.65 -4.82 -25.64
CA ALA A 38 14.65 -4.88 -26.68
C ALA A 38 14.94 -4.16 -28.01
N GLY A 39 16.17 -3.70 -28.26
CA GLY A 39 16.57 -3.16 -29.58
C GLY A 39 15.92 -1.83 -30.04
N GLY A 40 14.85 -1.36 -29.40
CA GLY A 40 14.34 0.01 -29.57
C GLY A 40 13.12 0.21 -30.48
N SER A 41 12.10 -0.66 -30.44
CA SER A 41 10.75 -0.36 -30.92
C SER A 41 9.70 -1.33 -30.33
N GLU A 42 8.50 -0.82 -30.00
CA GLU A 42 7.21 -1.47 -29.68
C GLU A 42 7.12 -2.79 -28.85
N GLU A 43 8.01 -3.76 -29.04
CA GLU A 43 7.91 -5.18 -28.63
C GLU A 43 8.74 -5.51 -27.37
N ALA A 44 9.17 -4.50 -26.60
CA ALA A 44 10.11 -4.65 -25.48
C ALA A 44 9.63 -5.51 -24.30
N PHE A 45 8.36 -5.89 -24.30
CA PHE A 45 7.73 -6.82 -23.37
C PHE A 45 6.82 -7.76 -24.16
N GLY A 46 7.44 -8.58 -25.02
CA GLY A 46 6.76 -9.69 -25.70
C GLY A 46 6.07 -10.66 -24.74
N GLY A 47 5.10 -11.39 -25.27
CA GLY A 47 4.39 -12.43 -24.55
C GLY A 47 5.32 -13.59 -24.16
N THR A 48 4.93 -14.36 -23.14
CA THR A 48 5.67 -15.58 -22.75
C THR A 48 5.71 -16.62 -23.90
N ASP A 49 4.78 -16.51 -24.86
CA ASP A 49 4.69 -17.40 -26.03
C ASP A 49 5.70 -17.04 -27.14
N ASP A 50 6.14 -15.78 -27.23
CA ASP A 50 7.11 -15.31 -28.23
C ASP A 50 8.45 -16.04 -28.04
N ALA A 51 8.93 -16.07 -26.79
CA ALA A 51 10.14 -16.79 -26.42
C ALA A 51 9.99 -18.32 -26.53
N ALA A 52 8.77 -18.85 -26.46
CA ALA A 52 8.51 -20.28 -26.70
C ALA A 52 8.51 -20.60 -28.20
N THR A 53 8.02 -19.68 -29.04
CA THR A 53 8.00 -19.78 -30.50
C THR A 53 9.41 -19.66 -31.07
N GLU A 54 10.18 -18.64 -30.68
CA GLU A 54 11.59 -18.46 -31.10
C GLU A 54 12.44 -19.70 -30.77
N ALA A 55 12.29 -20.26 -29.56
CA ALA A 55 12.98 -21.48 -29.15
C ALA A 55 12.49 -22.75 -29.90
N ALA A 56 11.24 -22.78 -30.36
CA ALA A 56 10.71 -23.89 -31.16
C ALA A 56 11.18 -23.82 -32.61
N GLU A 57 11.26 -22.62 -33.20
CA GLU A 57 11.83 -22.39 -34.53
C GLU A 57 13.32 -22.76 -34.58
N GLU A 58 14.11 -22.34 -33.59
CA GLU A 58 15.53 -22.72 -33.50
C GLU A 58 15.73 -24.24 -33.25
N ALA A 59 14.75 -24.90 -32.63
CA ALA A 59 14.70 -26.37 -32.54
C ALA A 59 14.25 -27.08 -33.83
N GLY A 60 13.91 -26.33 -34.89
CA GLY A 60 13.48 -26.85 -36.18
C GLY A 60 12.04 -27.37 -36.22
N ALA A 61 11.16 -26.87 -35.34
CA ALA A 61 9.75 -27.21 -35.38
C ALA A 61 9.04 -26.48 -36.53
N GLU A 62 8.35 -27.21 -37.41
CA GLU A 62 7.44 -26.61 -38.40
C GLU A 62 6.09 -26.26 -37.75
N PRO A 63 5.47 -25.11 -38.11
CA PRO A 63 4.12 -24.77 -37.69
C PRO A 63 3.11 -25.83 -38.14
N TRP A 64 2.52 -26.53 -37.17
CA TRP A 64 1.52 -27.58 -37.41
C TRP A 64 0.10 -27.02 -37.66
N PHE A 65 -0.07 -25.70 -37.54
CA PHE A 65 -1.30 -24.97 -37.81
C PHE A 65 -0.97 -23.50 -38.14
N GLU A 66 -1.45 -22.99 -39.27
CA GLU A 66 -1.41 -21.56 -39.59
C GLU A 66 -2.68 -20.86 -39.05
N PRO A 67 -2.56 -19.71 -38.36
CA PRO A 67 -3.72 -18.94 -37.92
C PRO A 67 -4.61 -18.51 -39.10
N LEU A 68 -5.84 -19.04 -39.16
CA LEU A 68 -6.84 -18.64 -40.18
C LEU A 68 -7.28 -17.16 -40.06
N PHE A 69 -6.96 -16.52 -38.94
CA PHE A 69 -7.14 -15.11 -38.67
C PHE A 69 -6.06 -14.67 -37.69
N GLU A 70 -5.31 -13.63 -38.04
CA GLU A 70 -4.29 -13.03 -37.19
C GLU A 70 -4.96 -11.99 -36.28
N PRO A 71 -4.95 -12.16 -34.94
CA PRO A 71 -5.58 -11.21 -34.05
C PRO A 71 -4.84 -9.87 -34.11
N ALA A 72 -5.56 -8.78 -34.39
CA ALA A 72 -4.96 -7.45 -34.30
C ALA A 72 -4.41 -7.22 -32.89
N GLY A 73 -3.16 -6.76 -32.76
CA GLY A 73 -2.44 -6.62 -31.48
C GLY A 73 -3.13 -5.72 -30.44
N GLU A 74 -4.09 -4.89 -30.87
CA GLU A 74 -5.01 -4.15 -29.99
C GLU A 74 -5.85 -5.07 -29.08
N VAL A 75 -6.23 -6.27 -29.57
CA VAL A 75 -7.03 -7.25 -28.83
C VAL A 75 -6.18 -7.99 -27.79
N GLU A 76 -4.94 -8.34 -28.16
CA GLU A 76 -3.98 -8.98 -27.27
C GLU A 76 -3.59 -8.05 -26.11
N SER A 77 -3.11 -6.85 -26.44
CA SER A 77 -2.79 -5.81 -25.45
C SER A 77 -4.03 -5.42 -24.61
N GLY A 78 -5.23 -5.44 -25.19
CA GLY A 78 -6.49 -5.25 -24.49
C GLY A 78 -6.79 -6.34 -23.45
N LEU A 79 -6.52 -7.61 -23.76
CA LEU A 79 -6.69 -8.73 -22.81
C LEU A 79 -5.73 -8.61 -21.62
N PHE A 80 -4.46 -8.30 -21.87
CA PHE A 80 -3.47 -8.02 -20.81
C PHE A 80 -3.85 -6.78 -19.98
N ALA A 81 -4.34 -5.71 -20.60
CA ALA A 81 -4.78 -4.51 -19.89
C ALA A 81 -5.97 -4.80 -18.95
N ILE A 82 -6.93 -5.63 -19.36
CA ILE A 82 -8.04 -6.06 -18.51
C ILE A 82 -7.55 -6.92 -17.34
N GLN A 83 -6.62 -7.85 -17.59
CA GLN A 83 -6.01 -8.67 -16.53
C GLN A 83 -5.30 -7.80 -15.49
N ALA A 84 -4.51 -6.81 -15.95
CA ALA A 84 -3.83 -5.84 -15.08
C ALA A 84 -4.82 -4.96 -14.30
N ALA A 85 -5.92 -4.53 -14.92
CA ALA A 85 -6.96 -3.73 -14.26
C ALA A 85 -7.68 -4.52 -13.15
N ILE A 86 -8.01 -5.80 -13.40
CA ILE A 86 -8.65 -6.67 -12.39
C ILE A 86 -7.66 -6.99 -11.26
N GLY A 87 -6.43 -7.39 -11.58
CA GLY A 87 -5.41 -7.74 -10.60
C GLY A 87 -5.05 -6.57 -9.68
N SER A 88 -4.82 -5.39 -10.25
CA SER A 88 -4.58 -4.17 -9.47
C SER A 88 -5.81 -3.76 -8.66
N GLY A 89 -7.02 -3.82 -9.23
CA GLY A 89 -8.27 -3.52 -8.52
C GLY A 89 -8.45 -4.34 -7.24
N ILE A 90 -8.16 -5.65 -7.27
CA ILE A 90 -8.21 -6.53 -6.09
C ILE A 90 -7.17 -6.10 -5.04
N ILE A 91 -5.91 -5.86 -5.45
CA ILE A 91 -4.83 -5.45 -4.54
C ILE A 91 -5.16 -4.11 -3.87
N PHE A 92 -5.58 -3.11 -4.64
CA PHE A 92 -5.96 -1.79 -4.11
C PHE A 92 -7.19 -1.85 -3.20
N PHE A 93 -8.19 -2.69 -3.51
CA PHE A 93 -9.33 -2.92 -2.62
C PHE A 93 -8.90 -3.54 -1.28
N CYS A 94 -8.03 -4.56 -1.31
CA CYS A 94 -7.48 -5.18 -0.09
C CYS A 94 -6.67 -4.19 0.75
N LEU A 95 -5.77 -3.42 0.13
CA LEU A 95 -4.96 -2.40 0.80
C LEU A 95 -5.82 -1.27 1.38
N GLY A 96 -6.82 -0.81 0.65
CA GLY A 96 -7.78 0.20 1.11
C GLY A 96 -8.59 -0.28 2.32
N ARG A 97 -9.14 -1.49 2.25
CA ARG A 97 -9.89 -2.12 3.35
C ARG A 97 -9.01 -2.36 4.59
N MET A 98 -7.75 -2.72 4.42
CA MET A 98 -6.80 -2.89 5.53
C MET A 98 -6.45 -1.55 6.17
N SER A 99 -6.13 -0.52 5.36
CA SER A 99 -5.85 0.84 5.84
C SER A 99 -7.03 1.46 6.57
N GLY A 100 -8.26 1.24 6.10
CA GLY A 100 -9.48 1.72 6.77
C GLY A 100 -9.63 1.20 8.20
N ARG A 101 -9.24 -0.06 8.48
CA ARG A 101 -9.27 -0.63 9.83
C ARG A 101 -8.23 0.02 10.76
N HIS A 102 -7.04 0.33 10.24
CA HIS A 102 -6.02 1.05 11.00
C HIS A 102 -6.36 2.54 11.20
N ALA A 103 -7.12 3.14 10.29
CA ALA A 103 -7.62 4.51 10.44
C ALA A 103 -8.74 4.60 11.49
N ALA A 104 -9.68 3.64 11.51
CA ALA A 104 -10.73 3.56 12.52
C ALA A 104 -10.13 3.40 13.93
N ALA A 105 -9.28 2.40 14.14
CA ALA A 105 -8.64 2.17 15.46
C ALA A 105 -7.80 3.36 15.98
N ARG A 106 -7.33 4.25 15.09
CA ARG A 106 -6.65 5.50 15.48
C ARG A 106 -7.62 6.65 15.81
N ARG A 107 -8.82 6.66 15.25
CA ARG A 107 -9.89 7.62 15.61
C ARG A 107 -10.46 7.28 16.98
N ASP A 108 -10.82 6.02 17.19
CA ASP A 108 -11.38 5.53 18.46
C ASP A 108 -10.46 5.89 19.65
N ALA A 109 -9.14 5.66 19.50
CA ALA A 109 -8.13 6.01 20.49
C ALA A 109 -7.92 7.53 20.71
N SER A 110 -8.31 8.37 19.74
CA SER A 110 -8.25 9.84 19.87
C SER A 110 -9.52 10.45 20.48
N GLU A 111 -10.67 9.84 20.25
CA GLU A 111 -11.95 10.26 20.83
C GLU A 111 -12.01 9.90 22.33
N ASP A 112 -11.53 8.72 22.72
CA ASP A 112 -11.44 8.30 24.12
C ASP A 112 -10.54 9.24 24.95
N GLY A 113 -9.34 9.55 24.44
CA GLY A 113 -8.41 10.49 25.09
C GLY A 113 -8.94 11.92 25.22
N SER A 114 -9.73 12.40 24.25
CA SER A 114 -10.41 13.70 24.32
C SER A 114 -11.51 13.70 25.38
N THR A 115 -12.27 12.60 25.47
CA THR A 115 -13.36 12.44 26.44
C THR A 115 -12.85 12.28 27.88
N GLU A 116 -11.70 11.63 28.06
CA GLU A 116 -10.98 11.57 29.35
C GLU A 116 -10.51 12.96 29.78
N ALA A 117 -9.83 13.71 28.90
CA ALA A 117 -9.35 15.06 29.20
C ALA A 117 -10.49 16.03 29.59
N ALA A 118 -11.64 15.93 28.92
CA ALA A 118 -12.83 16.70 29.27
C ALA A 118 -13.37 16.36 30.67
N ARG A 119 -13.44 15.07 31.04
CA ARG A 119 -13.87 14.63 32.38
C ARG A 119 -12.91 15.08 33.49
N VAL A 120 -11.61 15.11 33.23
CA VAL A 120 -10.62 15.60 34.21
C VAL A 120 -10.78 17.11 34.45
N ALA A 121 -10.97 17.90 33.38
CA ALA A 121 -11.18 19.35 33.51
C ALA A 121 -12.48 19.71 34.25
N ASP A 122 -13.56 18.96 34.02
CA ASP A 122 -14.84 19.14 34.72
C ASP A 122 -14.70 18.80 36.22
N ALA A 123 -14.00 17.70 36.55
CA ALA A 123 -13.71 17.30 37.93
C ALA A 123 -12.81 18.31 38.67
N GLU A 124 -11.81 18.89 37.99
CA GLU A 124 -10.96 19.95 38.56
C GLU A 124 -11.77 21.22 38.85
N THR A 125 -12.65 21.60 37.91
CA THR A 125 -13.55 22.76 38.06
C THR A 125 -14.56 22.56 39.20
N ALA A 126 -15.13 21.35 39.32
CA ALA A 126 -16.03 20.99 40.41
C ALA A 126 -15.31 20.97 41.77
N GLY A 127 -14.05 20.50 41.81
CA GLY A 127 -13.20 20.57 43.00
C GLY A 127 -12.91 22.01 43.44
N ALA A 128 -12.60 22.90 42.49
CA ALA A 128 -12.40 24.32 42.78
C ALA A 128 -13.65 25.00 43.36
N GLN A 129 -14.84 24.75 42.79
CA GLN A 129 -16.11 25.26 43.34
C GLN A 129 -16.47 24.65 44.71
N ALA A 130 -16.11 23.39 44.96
CA ALA A 130 -16.35 22.75 46.24
C ALA A 130 -15.49 23.38 47.35
N LEU A 131 -14.23 23.70 47.06
CA LEU A 131 -13.33 24.38 48.00
C LEU A 131 -13.81 25.81 48.31
N ASP A 132 -14.18 26.60 47.29
CA ASP A 132 -14.74 27.95 47.45
C ASP A 132 -16.00 27.96 48.34
N ARG A 133 -16.91 27.00 48.12
CA ARG A 133 -18.14 26.85 48.92
C ARG A 133 -17.90 26.41 50.38
N THR A 134 -16.68 26.01 50.75
CA THR A 134 -16.31 25.62 52.13
C THR A 134 -15.56 26.69 52.91
N ALA A 135 -15.29 27.87 52.32
CA ALA A 135 -14.78 29.00 53.07
C ALA A 135 -15.78 29.42 54.16
N PRO A 136 -15.40 29.44 55.46
CA PRO A 136 -16.32 29.85 56.51
C PRO A 136 -16.66 31.33 56.36
N THR A 137 -17.94 31.65 56.38
CA THR A 137 -18.43 33.03 56.33
C THR A 137 -18.17 33.73 57.66
N GLU A 138 -16.98 34.33 57.80
CA GLU A 138 -16.64 35.26 58.87
C GLU A 138 -17.44 36.57 58.70
N SER A 139 -18.72 36.54 59.09
CA SER A 139 -19.61 37.70 59.06
C SER A 139 -20.81 37.54 60.02
N ASP A 140 -20.53 37.20 61.27
CA ASP A 140 -21.44 37.43 62.41
C ASP A 140 -20.58 37.72 63.67
N ALA A 141 -20.26 38.99 63.88
CA ALA A 141 -19.57 39.55 65.04
C ALA A 141 -20.00 41.01 65.26
#